data_AF-A0A1Y5RQ92-F1
#
_entry.id   AF-A0A1Y5RQ92-F1
#
_cell.length_a   1.000
_cell.length_b   1.000
_cell.length_c   1.000
_cell.angle_alpha   90.00
_cell.angle_beta   90.00
_cell.angle_gamma   90.00
#
_symmetry.space_group_name_H-M   'P 1'
#
loop_
_entity.id
_entity.type
_entity.pdbx_description
1 polymer ?
#
loop_
_entity_poly.entity_id
_entity_poly.type
_entity_poly.pdbx_seq_one_letter_code
_entity_poly.pdbx_strand_id
1 'polypeptide(L)'
;MRPVLTDDLLAALDCLMAAPPQARAGLRAQMIARAQAAEACRRRNGRMHPVFGGGSLMAAAASLQARPAVRWRWQDPQVCREAIALLRAFAAGASSGPADQPRAQSRHLGVEGSSSSRGSSIASPHSTQ
;
A
#
# COMPACT_ATOMS: atom_id res chain seq x y z
N MET A 1 10.61 1.19 -1.80
CA MET A 1 9.39 0.77 -1.07
C MET A 1 8.25 0.69 -2.07
N ARG A 2 7.30 -0.23 -1.88
CA ARG A 2 6.07 -0.28 -2.69
C ARG A 2 5.19 0.97 -2.44
N PRO A 3 4.24 1.30 -3.33
CA PRO A 3 3.25 2.34 -3.06
C PRO A 3 2.59 2.13 -1.70
N VAL A 4 2.46 3.21 -0.93
CA VAL A 4 1.84 3.19 0.41
C VAL A 4 0.33 3.22 0.25
N LEU A 5 -0.35 2.22 0.81
CA LEU A 5 -1.81 2.13 0.86
C LEU A 5 -2.33 2.60 2.24
N THR A 6 -3.65 2.78 2.34
CA THR A 6 -4.29 3.12 3.62
C THR A 6 -3.99 2.08 4.70
N ASP A 7 -4.06 0.79 4.37
CA ASP A 7 -3.78 -0.29 5.33
C ASP A 7 -2.33 -0.30 5.83
N ASP A 8 -1.39 0.11 4.98
CA ASP A 8 0.01 0.31 5.39
C ASP A 8 0.12 1.40 6.47
N LEU A 9 -0.59 2.51 6.28
CA LEU A 9 -0.62 3.61 7.24
C LEU A 9 -1.21 3.15 8.58
N LEU A 10 -2.33 2.41 8.54
CA LEU A 10 -2.98 1.88 9.74
C LEU A 10 -2.06 0.92 10.50
N ALA A 11 -1.41 -0.02 9.80
CA ALA A 11 -0.48 -0.97 10.42
C ALA A 11 0.75 -0.27 11.04
N ALA A 12 1.27 0.76 10.38
CA ALA A 12 2.37 1.56 10.93
C ALA A 12 1.93 2.37 12.15
N LEU A 13 0.71 2.92 12.16
CA LEU A 13 0.16 3.62 13.32
C LEU A 13 -0.05 2.69 14.51
N ASP A 14 -0.52 1.45 14.30
CA ASP A 14 -0.59 0.44 15.36
C ASP A 14 0.78 0.26 16.04
N CYS A 15 1.83 0.11 15.24
CA CYS A 15 3.20 -0.05 15.74
C CYS A 15 3.69 1.19 16.52
N LEU A 16 3.45 2.40 15.99
CA LEU A 16 3.87 3.66 16.63
C LEU A 16 3.14 3.96 17.92
N MET A 17 1.84 3.68 17.97
CA MET A 17 1.02 3.93 19.15
C MET A 17 1.27 2.92 20.27
N ALA A 18 1.80 1.73 19.95
CA ALA A 18 2.30 0.78 20.93
C ALA A 18 3.65 1.18 21.55
N ALA A 19 4.41 2.07 20.90
CA ALA A 19 5.74 2.48 21.34
C ALA A 19 5.73 3.71 22.26
N PRO A 20 6.69 3.82 23.20
CA PRO A 20 6.93 5.05 23.97
C PRO A 20 7.18 6.25 23.04
N PRO A 21 6.74 7.47 23.40
CA PRO A 21 6.88 8.65 22.55
C PRO A 21 8.29 8.89 22.01
N GLN A 22 9.31 8.63 22.83
CA GLN A 22 10.73 8.82 22.51
C GLN A 22 11.23 7.85 21.42
N ALA A 23 10.62 6.66 21.31
CA ALA A 23 11.02 5.64 20.35
C ALA A 23 10.36 5.81 18.97
N ARG A 24 9.25 6.57 18.88
CA ARG A 24 8.42 6.65 17.66
C ARG A 24 9.19 7.16 16.45
N ALA A 25 10.03 8.18 16.61
CA ALA A 25 10.82 8.71 15.50
C ALA A 25 11.78 7.67 14.90
N GLY A 26 12.51 6.95 15.75
CA GLY A 26 13.38 5.85 15.32
C GLY A 26 12.59 4.71 14.67
N LEU A 27 11.43 4.37 15.23
CA LEU A 27 10.56 3.31 14.70
C LEU A 27 10.01 3.67 13.31
N ARG A 28 9.59 4.93 13.08
CA ARG A 28 9.19 5.42 11.74
C ARG A 28 10.32 5.24 10.73
N ALA A 29 11.52 5.72 11.07
CA ALA A 29 12.68 5.62 10.19
C ALA A 29 13.04 4.15 9.89
N GLN A 30 12.97 3.28 10.90
CA GLN A 30 13.27 1.86 10.75
C GLN A 30 12.27 1.15 9.85
N MET A 31 10.97 1.41 9.99
CA MET A 31 9.93 0.87 9.10
C MET A 31 10.18 1.27 7.64
N ILE A 32 10.46 2.55 7.39
CA ILE A 32 10.78 3.07 6.05
C ILE A 32 12.00 2.35 5.47
N ALA A 33 13.11 2.30 6.23
CA ALA A 33 14.35 1.70 5.79
C ALA A 33 14.20 0.21 5.46
N ARG A 34 13.49 -0.55 6.31
CA ARG A 34 13.21 -1.98 6.07
C ARG A 34 12.39 -2.18 4.81
N ALA A 35 11.34 -1.38 4.61
CA ALA A 35 10.49 -1.48 3.42
C ALA A 35 11.23 -1.08 2.13
N GLN A 36 12.15 -0.11 2.20
CA GLN A 36 13.04 0.25 1.10
C GLN A 36 14.06 -0.85 0.79
N ALA A 37 14.71 -1.42 1.80
CA ALA A 37 15.66 -2.52 1.63
C ALA A 37 15.00 -3.77 1.04
N ALA A 38 13.81 -4.11 1.53
CA ALA A 38 13.04 -5.23 1.00
C ALA A 38 12.63 -5.04 -0.46
N GLU A 39 12.20 -3.83 -0.82
CA GLU A 39 11.93 -3.47 -2.22
C GLU A 39 13.18 -3.61 -3.09
N ALA A 40 14.32 -3.08 -2.63
CA ALA A 40 15.56 -3.14 -3.38
C ALA A 40 16.02 -4.60 -3.60
N CYS A 41 15.93 -5.44 -2.57
CA CYS A 41 16.20 -6.87 -2.68
C CYS A 41 15.27 -7.55 -3.69
N ARG A 42 13.96 -7.29 -3.62
CA ARG A 42 12.98 -7.85 -4.56
C ARG A 42 13.25 -7.42 -6.00
N ARG A 43 13.60 -6.16 -6.23
CA ARG A 43 13.93 -5.65 -7.58
C ARG A 43 15.23 -6.24 -8.14
N ARG A 44 16.22 -6.54 -7.29
CA ARG A 44 17.50 -7.13 -7.72
C ARG A 44 17.39 -8.63 -7.96
N ASN A 45 16.71 -9.35 -7.08
CA ASN A 45 16.78 -10.81 -7.00
C ASN A 45 15.48 -11.50 -7.47
N GLY A 46 14.41 -10.74 -7.73
CA GLY A 46 13.08 -11.25 -8.05
C GLY A 46 12.36 -11.92 -6.86
N ARG A 47 12.99 -12.01 -5.69
CA ARG A 47 12.48 -12.71 -4.50
C ARG A 47 12.26 -11.76 -3.33
N MET A 48 11.32 -12.08 -2.45
CA MET A 48 11.10 -11.31 -1.21
C MET A 48 12.34 -11.34 -0.33
N HIS A 49 12.57 -10.26 0.42
CA HIS A 49 13.67 -10.22 1.39
C HIS A 49 13.34 -11.18 2.55
N PRO A 50 14.27 -12.07 2.96
CA PRO A 50 13.98 -13.12 3.94
C PRO A 50 13.56 -12.56 5.31
N VAL A 51 14.16 -11.45 5.72
CA VAL A 51 13.85 -10.80 7.02
C VAL A 51 12.76 -9.72 6.92
N PHE A 52 12.80 -8.86 5.91
CA PHE A 52 11.95 -7.66 5.81
C PHE A 52 10.74 -7.82 4.87
N GLY A 53 10.58 -9.01 4.28
CA GLY A 53 9.43 -9.36 3.47
C GLY A 53 9.40 -8.68 2.10
N GLY A 54 8.19 -8.28 1.69
CA GLY A 54 7.88 -7.90 0.31
C GLY A 54 8.06 -6.43 -0.04
N GLY A 55 8.58 -5.59 0.86
CA GLY A 55 8.82 -4.16 0.59
C GLY A 55 7.60 -3.24 0.72
N SER A 56 6.47 -3.74 1.23
CA SER A 56 5.39 -2.90 1.74
C SER A 56 5.72 -2.40 3.14
N LEU A 57 5.17 -1.25 3.50
CA LEU A 57 5.32 -0.69 4.83
C LEU A 57 4.60 -1.55 5.87
N MET A 58 3.43 -2.11 5.54
CA MET A 58 2.69 -3.05 6.40
C MET A 58 3.56 -4.25 6.78
N ALA A 59 4.30 -4.84 5.83
CA ALA A 59 5.20 -5.95 6.13
C ALA A 59 6.35 -5.53 7.06
N ALA A 60 6.90 -4.32 6.86
CA ALA A 60 7.92 -3.78 7.75
C ALA A 60 7.38 -3.52 9.16
N ALA A 61 6.18 -2.94 9.28
CA ALA A 61 5.52 -2.72 10.57
C ALA A 61 5.19 -4.04 11.28
N ALA A 62 4.70 -5.04 10.53
CA ALA A 62 4.43 -6.38 11.06
C ALA A 62 5.71 -7.09 11.55
N SER A 63 6.86 -6.86 10.92
CA SER A 63 8.14 -7.41 11.37
C SER A 63 8.67 -6.80 12.68
N LEU A 64 8.03 -5.72 13.16
CA LEU A 64 8.39 -4.98 14.36
C LEU A 64 7.37 -5.14 15.48
N GLN A 65 6.32 -5.94 15.27
CA GLN A 65 5.04 -5.77 15.94
C GLN A 65 5.11 -5.84 17.47
N ALA A 66 4.82 -4.69 18.09
CA ALA A 66 4.10 -4.59 19.33
C ALA A 66 2.68 -4.10 18.96
N ARG A 67 1.64 -4.84 19.35
CA ARG A 67 0.25 -4.42 19.13
C ARG A 67 -0.15 -3.51 20.30
N PRO A 68 -0.79 -2.35 20.06
CA PRO A 68 -1.14 -1.46 21.16
C PRO A 68 -2.19 -2.15 22.03
N ALA A 69 -2.07 -2.02 23.36
CA ALA A 69 -3.01 -2.60 24.32
C ALA A 69 -4.43 -2.03 24.16
N VAL A 70 -4.54 -0.81 23.63
CA VAL A 70 -5.80 -0.13 23.34
C VAL A 70 -5.80 0.35 21.90
N ARG A 71 -6.94 0.19 21.22
CA ARG A 71 -7.11 0.73 19.87
C ARG A 71 -7.15 2.26 19.92
N TRP A 72 -6.23 2.89 19.21
CA TRP A 72 -6.17 4.34 19.06
C TRP A 72 -7.33 4.87 18.21
N ARG A 73 -7.58 6.18 18.27
CA ARG A 73 -8.68 6.85 17.56
C ARG A 73 -8.18 8.07 16.81
N TRP A 74 -8.77 8.37 15.65
CA TRP A 74 -8.41 9.56 14.87
C TRP A 74 -8.73 10.88 15.57
N GLN A 75 -9.64 10.89 16.56
CA GLN A 75 -9.88 12.08 17.37
C GLN A 75 -8.74 12.40 18.35
N ASP A 76 -7.81 11.46 18.59
CA ASP A 76 -6.63 11.71 19.40
C ASP A 76 -5.60 12.54 18.60
N PRO A 77 -5.28 13.79 19.03
CA PRO A 77 -4.31 14.62 18.34
C PRO A 77 -2.93 13.97 18.19
N GLN A 78 -2.55 13.07 19.11
CA GLN A 78 -1.29 12.36 19.01
C GLN A 78 -1.26 11.40 17.82
N VAL A 79 -2.36 10.68 17.56
CA VAL A 79 -2.48 9.79 16.39
C VAL A 79 -2.35 10.59 15.11
N CYS A 80 -3.04 11.74 15.02
CA CYS A 80 -2.95 12.63 13.87
C CYS A 80 -1.52 13.14 13.66
N ARG A 81 -0.82 13.53 14.73
CA ARG A 81 0.59 13.97 14.65
C ARG A 81 1.50 12.85 14.13
N GLU A 82 1.32 11.62 14.61
CA GLU A 82 2.11 10.47 14.16
C GLU A 82 1.83 10.12 12.70
N ALA A 83 0.56 10.15 12.27
CA ALA A 83 0.17 9.93 10.88
C ALA A 83 0.82 10.98 9.96
N ILE A 84 0.74 12.26 10.32
CA ILE A 84 1.36 13.35 9.57
C ILE A 84 2.89 13.19 9.53
N ALA A 85 3.53 12.89 10.66
CA ALA A 85 4.98 12.72 10.72
C ALA A 85 5.46 11.55 9.85
N LEU A 86 4.69 10.46 9.83
CA LEU A 86 4.95 9.30 8.99
C LEU A 86 4.79 9.62 7.51
N LEU A 87 3.69 10.29 7.11
CA LEU A 87 3.47 10.73 5.73
C LEU A 87 4.56 11.72 5.26
N ARG A 88 4.97 12.65 6.12
CA ARG A 88 6.10 13.57 5.82
C ARG A 88 7.40 12.81 5.60
N ALA A 89 7.69 11.82 6.43
CA ALA A 89 8.90 11.01 6.28
C ALA A 89 8.89 10.21 4.96
N PHE A 90 7.72 9.72 4.52
CA PHE A 90 7.58 9.11 3.20
C PHE A 90 7.78 10.10 2.05
N ALA A 91 7.15 11.28 2.13
CA ALA A 91 7.27 12.29 1.09
C ALA A 91 8.72 12.76 0.91
N ALA A 92 9.44 12.99 2.01
CA ALA A 92 10.85 13.37 2.00
C ALA A 92 11.75 12.27 1.39
N GLY A 93 11.47 11.00 1.68
CA GLY A 93 12.20 9.87 1.07
C GLY A 93 11.82 9.61 -0.39
N ALA A 94 10.63 10.03 -0.84
CA ALA A 94 10.21 9.94 -2.22
C ALA A 94 10.88 11.02 -3.11
N SER A 95 11.32 12.13 -2.52
CA SER A 95 12.00 13.23 -3.23
C SER A 95 13.42 12.88 -3.71
N SER A 96 13.98 11.74 -3.29
CA SER A 96 15.35 11.32 -3.62
C SER A 96 15.44 10.27 -4.74
N GLY A 97 14.34 9.97 -5.43
CA GLY A 97 14.32 9.08 -6.61
C GLY A 97 14.46 9.87 -7.93
N PRO A 98 15.03 9.29 -9.00
CA PRO A 98 15.19 9.98 -10.27
C PRO A 98 13.82 10.23 -10.90
N ALA A 99 13.51 11.52 -11.07
CA ALA A 99 12.44 12.09 -11.89
C ALA A 99 11.01 11.61 -11.59
N ASP A 100 10.22 12.52 -11.02
CA ASP A 100 9.00 13.02 -11.66
C ASP A 100 8.38 12.06 -12.69
N GLN A 101 7.51 11.16 -12.23
CA GLN A 101 6.68 10.36 -13.11
C GLN A 101 5.24 10.39 -12.59
N PRO A 102 4.35 11.20 -13.20
CA PRO A 102 2.93 11.17 -12.88
C PRO A 102 2.34 9.88 -13.46
N ARG A 103 2.38 8.80 -12.68
CA ARG A 103 1.62 7.60 -13.00
C ARG A 103 0.16 7.86 -12.65
N ALA A 104 -0.56 8.30 -13.68
CA ALA A 104 -1.99 8.20 -13.91
C ALA A 104 -2.78 7.60 -12.73
N GLN A 105 -3.54 8.46 -12.06
CA GLN A 105 -4.68 8.03 -11.25
C GLN A 105 -5.57 7.14 -12.13
N SER A 106 -5.56 5.84 -11.86
CA SER A 106 -6.49 4.92 -12.49
C SER A 106 -7.90 5.32 -12.05
N ARG A 107 -8.62 5.97 -12.97
CA ARG A 107 -10.07 6.18 -12.91
C ARG A 107 -10.74 4.89 -12.46
N HIS A 108 -11.40 4.91 -11.32
CA HIS A 108 -12.59 4.09 -11.15
C HIS A 108 -13.62 4.57 -12.17
N LEU A 109 -13.95 3.71 -13.13
CA LEU A 109 -15.30 3.43 -13.62
C LEU A 109 -15.20 2.22 -14.57
N GLY A 110 -14.95 1.05 -13.98
CA GLY A 110 -15.26 -0.22 -14.61
C GLY A 110 -16.72 -0.56 -14.31
N VAL A 111 -17.63 -0.08 -15.16
CA VAL A 111 -18.91 -0.75 -15.44
C VAL A 111 -19.06 -0.70 -16.96
N GLU A 112 -18.28 -1.52 -17.63
CA GLU A 112 -18.61 -1.96 -18.99
C GLU A 112 -19.24 -3.34 -18.83
N GLY A 113 -20.56 -3.37 -19.05
CA GLY A 113 -21.34 -4.59 -19.10
C GLY A 113 -20.73 -5.54 -20.13
N SER A 114 -20.46 -6.76 -19.69
CA SER A 114 -19.97 -7.83 -20.53
C SER A 114 -21.06 -8.19 -21.56
N SER A 115 -20.87 -7.74 -22.80
CA SER A 115 -21.65 -8.16 -23.96
C SER A 115 -21.25 -9.59 -24.33
N SER A 116 -22.00 -10.57 -23.81
CA SER A 116 -21.98 -11.94 -24.33
C SER A 116 -22.85 -12.01 -25.60
N SER A 117 -22.19 -12.01 -26.75
CA SER A 117 -22.77 -12.30 -28.05
C SER A 117 -23.22 -13.76 -28.14
N ARG A 118 -24.53 -14.00 -28.06
CA ARG A 118 -25.12 -15.25 -28.57
C ARG A 118 -25.43 -15.05 -30.05
N GLY A 119 -24.55 -15.54 -30.90
CA GLY A 119 -24.87 -15.81 -32.29
C GLY A 119 -25.91 -16.92 -32.36
N SER A 120 -27.11 -16.59 -32.82
CA SER A 120 -28.05 -17.57 -33.34
C SER A 120 -28.71 -16.96 -34.56
N SER A 121 -28.16 -17.34 -35.71
CA SER A 121 -28.64 -17.08 -37.04
C SER A 121 -30.05 -17.67 -37.18
N ILE A 122 -31.07 -16.82 -37.24
CA ILE A 122 -32.40 -17.21 -37.72
C ILE A 122 -32.39 -16.95 -39.22
N ALA A 123 -32.10 -17.99 -39.99
CA ALA A 123 -32.36 -18.02 -41.42
C ALA A 123 -33.74 -18.68 -41.63
N SER A 124 -34.71 -17.88 -42.05
CA SER A 124 -35.98 -18.36 -42.59
C SER A 124 -35.75 -19.03 -43.95
N PRO A 125 -36.49 -20.11 -44.27
CA PRO A 125 -36.87 -20.37 -45.64
C PRO A 125 -38.39 -20.39 -45.79
N HIS A 126 -38.90 -19.46 -46.59
CA HIS A 126 -40.05 -19.73 -47.42
C HIS A 126 -39.59 -20.63 -48.57
N SER A 127 -40.24 -21.77 -48.80
CA SER A 127 -40.34 -22.33 -50.14
C SER A 127 -41.62 -23.17 -50.27
N THR A 128 -42.42 -22.75 -51.24
CA THR A 128 -43.57 -23.38 -51.90
C THR A 128 -43.29 -24.81 -52.38
N GLN A 129 -44.19 -25.75 -52.09
CA GLN A 129 -45.11 -26.37 -53.05
C GLN A 129 -46.19 -27.16 -52.31
#